data_AF-A0A930EW90-F1
#
_entry.id   AF-A0A930EW90-F1
#
_cell.length_a   1.000
_cell.length_b   1.000
_cell.length_c   1.000
_cell.angle_alpha   90.00
_cell.angle_beta   90.00
_cell.angle_gamma   90.00
#
_symmetry.space_group_name_H-M   'P 1'
#
loop_
_entity.id
_entity.type
_entity.pdbx_description
1 polymer ?
#
loop_
_entity_poly.entity_id
_entity_poly.type
_entity_poly.pdbx_seq_one_letter_code
_entity_poly.pdbx_strand_id
1 'polypeptide(L)'
;MTFFPDDRTLLMIGNFRIPTYLVAAIFASIVVFIFLLKENKKHGYKRIVAVELFLFCAAGGFIFSRLFWVLGNLSEYMKYTPYIFLITDGGYDATGGLIGVALGTWVYTREHYMSWRRALDMTAPLAMLMITITRIGRAMSAHTLWFVIALDFIGFLIIWFEIHRYREGRRRGETAATTFMWFGLISFLATVFKWDVRGTHDVIMAGLSVVVALLGYIYLHTHPLDKPVILFDLDGTLMDSRRMVLLCFGYFFKKYSNIKNFTIDKQRKVFIQPLRTSFKEFFPEQDDAKLAEEYRTYQASFSWSNDVTLFPHTEEVLHDLWEDGYKLGIVSSRLTESCDSWLRQFKLSYFDVVVGRDQYDKAKPSPAGILYACKRLKEG
;
A
#
# COMPACT_ATOMS: atom_id res chain seq x y z
N MET A 1 -17.20 -13.73 -41.37
CA MET A 1 -16.90 -12.84 -40.23
C MET A 1 -17.83 -11.66 -40.36
N THR A 2 -18.70 -11.41 -39.37
CA THR A 2 -19.67 -10.32 -39.42
C THR A 2 -19.50 -9.45 -38.18
N PHE A 3 -19.37 -8.14 -38.39
CA PHE A 3 -19.34 -7.13 -37.34
C PHE A 3 -20.76 -6.68 -37.02
N PHE A 4 -21.06 -6.48 -35.74
CA PHE A 4 -22.36 -6.04 -35.24
C PHE A 4 -23.56 -6.81 -35.81
N PRO A 5 -23.60 -8.16 -35.69
CA PRO A 5 -24.77 -8.92 -36.12
C PRO A 5 -26.02 -8.63 -35.28
N ASP A 6 -25.85 -8.13 -34.05
CA ASP A 6 -26.92 -7.70 -33.13
C ASP A 6 -26.39 -6.68 -32.11
N ASP A 7 -27.27 -6.04 -31.34
CA ASP A 7 -26.93 -4.96 -30.40
C ASP A 7 -26.04 -5.40 -29.20
N ARG A 8 -25.81 -6.70 -29.03
CA ARG A 8 -25.02 -7.28 -27.92
C ARG A 8 -23.75 -7.97 -28.40
N THR A 9 -23.59 -8.17 -29.71
CA THR A 9 -22.46 -8.90 -30.30
C THR A 9 -21.62 -7.95 -31.14
N LEU A 10 -20.34 -7.82 -30.80
CA LEU A 10 -19.40 -7.01 -31.59
C LEU A 10 -18.99 -7.75 -32.86
N LEU A 11 -18.67 -9.04 -32.71
CA LEU A 11 -18.08 -9.84 -33.77
C LEU A 11 -18.59 -11.28 -33.72
N MET A 12 -18.95 -11.82 -34.87
CA MET A 12 -19.30 -13.23 -35.03
C MET A 12 -18.37 -13.91 -36.05
N ILE A 13 -17.74 -14.99 -35.61
CA ILE A 13 -16.86 -15.86 -36.41
C ILE A 13 -17.44 -17.27 -36.36
N GLY A 14 -18.18 -17.67 -37.40
CA GLY A 14 -18.93 -18.93 -37.40
C GLY A 14 -19.94 -18.95 -36.25
N ASN A 15 -19.83 -19.94 -35.36
CA ASN A 15 -20.69 -20.09 -34.19
C ASN A 15 -20.19 -19.32 -32.95
N PHE A 16 -18.98 -18.75 -33.00
CA PHE A 16 -18.43 -17.98 -31.88
C PHE A 16 -18.89 -16.53 -31.93
N ARG A 17 -19.50 -16.07 -30.84
CA ARG A 17 -19.96 -14.69 -30.64
C ARG A 17 -19.09 -14.00 -29.62
N ILE A 18 -18.57 -12.83 -29.97
CA ILE A 18 -17.84 -11.95 -29.04
C ILE A 18 -18.80 -10.86 -28.59
N PRO A 19 -19.24 -10.86 -27.31
CA PRO A 19 -20.15 -9.85 -26.83
C PRO A 19 -19.47 -8.49 -26.66
N THR A 20 -20.23 -7.41 -26.89
CA THR A 20 -19.78 -6.02 -26.71
C THR A 20 -19.34 -5.74 -25.27
N TYR A 21 -20.04 -6.31 -24.28
CA TYR A 21 -19.68 -6.17 -22.86
C TYR A 21 -18.32 -6.77 -22.52
N LEU A 22 -17.92 -7.87 -23.19
CA LEU A 22 -16.64 -8.52 -22.94
C LEU A 22 -15.49 -7.64 -23.42
N VAL A 23 -15.64 -7.03 -24.60
CA VAL A 23 -14.65 -6.10 -25.14
C VAL A 23 -14.54 -4.85 -24.27
N ALA A 24 -15.68 -4.32 -23.81
CA ALA A 24 -15.69 -3.21 -22.86
C ALA A 24 -14.99 -3.56 -21.55
N ALA A 25 -15.19 -4.76 -21.00
CA ALA A 25 -14.54 -5.22 -19.78
C ALA A 25 -13.01 -5.37 -19.93
N ILE A 26 -12.54 -5.89 -21.07
CA ILE A 26 -11.10 -5.99 -21.38
C ILE A 26 -10.49 -4.60 -21.49
N PHE A 27 -11.14 -3.69 -22.23
CA PHE A 27 -10.69 -2.31 -22.35
C PHE A 27 -10.66 -1.59 -20.99
N ALA A 28 -11.72 -1.73 -20.19
CA ALA A 28 -11.80 -1.19 -18.84
C ALA A 28 -10.65 -1.67 -17.95
N SER A 29 -10.34 -2.98 -18.01
CA SER A 29 -9.24 -3.59 -17.26
C SER A 29 -7.90 -2.98 -17.62
N ILE A 30 -7.63 -2.75 -18.92
CA ILE A 30 -6.39 -2.12 -19.39
C ILE A 30 -6.29 -0.67 -18.90
N VAL A 31 -7.37 0.11 -19.05
CA VAL A 31 -7.42 1.52 -18.62
C VAL A 31 -7.16 1.63 -17.11
N VAL A 32 -7.87 0.85 -16.31
CA VAL A 32 -7.72 0.84 -14.85
C VAL A 32 -6.34 0.38 -14.42
N PHE A 33 -5.78 -0.64 -15.07
CA PHE A 33 -4.43 -1.10 -14.77
C PHE A 33 -3.38 -0.01 -15.05
N ILE A 34 -3.50 0.75 -16.15
CA ILE A 34 -2.62 1.88 -16.44
C ILE A 34 -2.71 2.96 -15.37
N PHE A 35 -3.92 3.29 -14.92
CA PHE A 35 -4.12 4.27 -13.85
C PHE A 35 -3.54 3.78 -12.52
N LEU A 36 -3.77 2.50 -12.17
CA LEU A 36 -3.22 1.89 -10.96
C LEU A 36 -1.69 1.86 -10.96
N LEU A 37 -1.06 1.63 -12.11
CA LEU A 37 0.40 1.70 -12.26
C LEU A 37 0.93 3.11 -11.99
N LYS A 38 0.29 4.13 -12.58
CA LYS A 38 0.66 5.54 -12.38
C LYS A 38 0.51 5.95 -10.93
N GLU A 39 -0.60 5.56 -10.31
CA GLU A 39 -0.91 5.93 -8.93
C GLU A 39 0.03 5.22 -7.94
N ASN A 40 0.29 3.93 -8.11
CA ASN A 40 1.28 3.21 -7.28
C ASN A 40 2.66 3.84 -7.35
N LYS A 41 3.11 4.25 -8.55
CA LYS A 41 4.39 4.93 -8.72
C LYS A 41 4.44 6.25 -7.95
N LYS A 42 3.34 7.02 -7.94
CA LYS A 42 3.24 8.29 -7.20
C LYS A 42 3.36 8.10 -5.69
N HIS A 43 2.86 6.99 -5.15
CA HIS A 43 3.00 6.61 -3.74
C HIS A 43 4.32 5.89 -3.41
N GLY A 44 5.25 5.79 -4.37
CA GLY A 44 6.55 5.15 -4.17
C GLY A 44 6.52 3.61 -4.18
N TYR A 45 5.39 2.99 -4.54
CA TYR A 45 5.29 1.54 -4.64
C TYR A 45 5.94 1.00 -5.92
N LYS A 46 6.54 -0.18 -5.82
CA LYS A 46 7.13 -0.90 -6.97
C LYS A 46 6.02 -1.34 -7.93
N ARG A 47 6.37 -1.50 -9.21
CA ARG A 47 5.44 -1.97 -10.26
C ARG A 47 4.74 -3.29 -9.90
N ILE A 48 5.45 -4.21 -9.24
CA ILE A 48 4.90 -5.52 -8.85
C ILE A 48 3.69 -5.38 -7.92
N VAL A 49 3.69 -4.38 -7.02
CA VAL A 49 2.58 -4.13 -6.09
C VAL A 49 1.30 -3.82 -6.86
N ALA A 50 1.39 -3.01 -7.92
CA ALA A 50 0.24 -2.70 -8.76
C ALA A 50 -0.32 -3.93 -9.50
N VAL A 51 0.56 -4.84 -9.93
CA VAL A 51 0.17 -6.09 -10.61
C VAL A 51 -0.57 -6.99 -9.64
N GLU A 52 0.03 -7.28 -8.49
CA GLU A 52 -0.58 -8.16 -7.49
C GLU A 52 -1.89 -7.57 -6.96
N LEU A 53 -1.90 -6.28 -6.60
CA LEU A 53 -3.11 -5.62 -6.14
C LEU A 53 -4.24 -5.67 -7.19
N PHE A 54 -3.92 -5.45 -8.47
CA PHE A 54 -4.89 -5.60 -9.56
C PHE A 54 -5.49 -7.01 -9.62
N LEU A 55 -4.66 -8.05 -9.52
CA LEU A 55 -5.10 -9.44 -9.56
C LEU A 55 -6.01 -9.80 -8.37
N PHE A 56 -5.64 -9.37 -7.16
CA PHE A 56 -6.48 -9.57 -5.97
C PHE A 56 -7.82 -8.83 -6.10
N CYS A 57 -7.80 -7.59 -6.58
CA CYS A 57 -9.02 -6.81 -6.81
C CYS A 57 -9.91 -7.44 -7.91
N ALA A 58 -9.32 -7.90 -9.01
CA ALA A 58 -10.06 -8.53 -10.10
C ALA A 58 -10.69 -9.86 -9.67
N ALA A 59 -9.94 -10.70 -8.94
CA ALA A 59 -10.45 -11.94 -8.39
C ALA A 59 -11.58 -11.70 -7.37
N GLY A 60 -11.36 -10.79 -6.42
CA GLY A 60 -12.37 -10.40 -5.44
C GLY A 60 -13.62 -9.84 -6.09
N GLY A 61 -13.47 -8.90 -7.03
CA GLY A 61 -14.58 -8.30 -7.77
C GLY A 61 -15.38 -9.33 -8.57
N PHE A 62 -14.71 -10.27 -9.25
CA PHE A 62 -15.38 -11.33 -10.00
C PHE A 62 -16.16 -12.30 -9.10
N ILE A 63 -15.55 -12.75 -8.00
CA ILE A 63 -16.18 -13.68 -7.05
C ILE A 63 -17.40 -13.05 -6.39
N PHE A 64 -17.26 -11.83 -5.86
CA PHE A 64 -18.33 -11.19 -5.10
C PHE A 64 -19.44 -10.63 -5.99
N SER A 65 -19.14 -10.20 -7.23
CA SER A 65 -20.20 -9.85 -8.18
C SER A 65 -21.08 -11.06 -8.51
N ARG A 66 -20.49 -12.25 -8.65
CA ARG A 66 -21.27 -13.49 -8.82
C ARG A 66 -22.05 -13.87 -7.56
N LEU A 67 -21.39 -13.84 -6.40
CA LEU A 67 -22.01 -14.17 -5.11
C LEU A 67 -23.27 -13.33 -4.85
N PHE A 68 -23.17 -12.01 -5.03
CA PHE A 68 -24.28 -11.09 -4.78
C PHE A 68 -25.43 -11.30 -5.77
N TRP A 69 -25.14 -11.60 -7.03
CA TRP A 69 -26.16 -11.97 -8.01
C TRP A 69 -26.92 -13.24 -7.59
N VAL A 70 -26.19 -14.28 -7.18
CA VAL A 70 -26.76 -15.55 -6.74
C VAL A 70 -27.62 -15.35 -5.49
N LEU A 71 -27.18 -14.54 -4.54
CA LEU A 71 -27.95 -14.21 -3.33
C LEU A 71 -29.24 -13.45 -3.68
N GLY A 72 -29.19 -12.54 -4.65
CA GLY A 72 -30.37 -11.82 -5.13
C GLY A 72 -31.39 -12.69 -5.84
N ASN A 73 -30.95 -13.80 -6.42
CA ASN A 73 -31.77 -14.74 -7.18
C ASN A 73 -31.79 -16.14 -6.52
N LEU A 74 -31.65 -16.19 -5.20
CA LEU A 74 -31.40 -17.44 -4.47
C LEU A 74 -32.48 -18.49 -4.74
N SER A 75 -33.75 -18.08 -4.84
CA SER A 75 -34.87 -18.98 -5.14
C SER A 75 -34.73 -19.72 -6.49
N GLU A 76 -34.02 -19.15 -7.46
CA GLU A 76 -33.76 -19.78 -8.75
C GLU A 76 -32.57 -20.74 -8.66
N TYR A 77 -31.47 -20.29 -8.06
CA TYR A 77 -30.26 -21.11 -7.93
C TYR A 77 -30.42 -22.29 -6.95
N MET A 78 -31.32 -22.19 -5.96
CA MET A 78 -31.66 -23.32 -5.07
C MET A 78 -32.40 -24.45 -5.79
N LYS A 79 -33.00 -24.19 -6.96
CA LYS A 79 -33.60 -25.25 -7.78
C LYS A 79 -32.53 -26.17 -8.38
N TYR A 80 -31.34 -25.64 -8.64
CA TYR A 80 -30.20 -26.41 -9.12
C TYR A 80 -28.87 -25.76 -8.73
N THR A 81 -28.34 -26.15 -7.58
CA THR A 81 -27.16 -25.57 -6.94
C THR A 81 -25.91 -25.48 -7.83
N PRO A 82 -25.61 -26.44 -8.73
CA PRO A 82 -24.42 -26.31 -9.58
C PRO A 82 -24.44 -25.09 -10.53
N TYR A 83 -25.60 -24.48 -10.81
CA TYR A 83 -25.66 -23.27 -11.64
C TYR A 83 -25.04 -22.04 -10.95
N ILE A 84 -24.80 -22.09 -9.65
CA ILE A 84 -24.05 -21.04 -8.93
C ILE A 84 -22.69 -20.80 -9.59
N PHE A 85 -22.04 -21.86 -10.08
CA PHE A 85 -20.73 -21.79 -10.74
C PHE A 85 -20.80 -21.52 -12.25
N LEU A 86 -22.00 -21.40 -12.82
CA LEU A 86 -22.17 -21.16 -14.25
C LEU A 86 -21.90 -19.68 -14.59
N ILE A 87 -20.66 -19.39 -15.00
CA ILE A 87 -20.21 -18.03 -15.33
C ILE A 87 -20.75 -17.49 -16.66
N THR A 88 -21.38 -18.34 -17.47
CA THR A 88 -21.83 -18.00 -18.84
C THR A 88 -23.27 -17.47 -18.89
N ASP A 89 -24.02 -17.49 -17.79
CA ASP A 89 -25.41 -16.99 -17.73
C ASP A 89 -25.50 -15.45 -17.64
N GLY A 90 -24.37 -14.76 -17.48
CA GLY A 90 -24.30 -13.30 -17.41
C GLY A 90 -24.69 -12.71 -16.04
N GLY A 91 -24.89 -13.54 -15.02
CA GLY A 91 -25.34 -13.11 -13.70
C GLY A 91 -24.25 -12.52 -12.81
N TYR A 92 -24.08 -11.19 -12.88
CA TYR A 92 -23.10 -10.43 -12.11
C TYR A 92 -23.68 -9.12 -11.55
N ASP A 93 -23.54 -8.92 -10.25
CA ASP A 93 -23.94 -7.67 -9.57
C ASP A 93 -22.78 -6.68 -9.44
N ALA A 94 -23.07 -5.41 -9.73
CA ALA A 94 -22.06 -4.35 -9.71
C ALA A 94 -21.67 -3.94 -8.28
N THR A 95 -22.63 -3.97 -7.34
CA THR A 95 -22.39 -3.62 -5.93
C THR A 95 -21.49 -4.68 -5.28
N GLY A 96 -21.79 -5.95 -5.51
CA GLY A 96 -20.95 -7.09 -5.13
C GLY A 96 -19.56 -6.98 -5.73
N GLY A 97 -19.43 -6.55 -6.99
CA GLY A 97 -18.12 -6.29 -7.61
C GLY A 97 -17.28 -5.25 -6.86
N LEU A 98 -17.90 -4.12 -6.49
CA LEU A 98 -17.20 -3.06 -5.75
C LEU A 98 -16.80 -3.49 -4.34
N ILE A 99 -17.67 -4.24 -3.64
CA ILE A 99 -17.36 -4.86 -2.33
C ILE A 99 -16.23 -5.88 -2.47
N GLY A 100 -16.25 -6.69 -3.53
CA GLY A 100 -15.20 -7.66 -3.85
C GLY A 100 -13.83 -7.02 -4.05
N VAL A 101 -13.77 -5.85 -4.70
CA VAL A 101 -12.53 -5.07 -4.81
C VAL A 101 -12.04 -4.60 -3.44
N ALA A 102 -12.95 -4.14 -2.58
CA ALA A 102 -12.59 -3.72 -1.22
C ALA A 102 -11.97 -4.87 -0.41
N LEU A 103 -12.58 -6.05 -0.50
CA LEU A 103 -12.08 -7.26 0.17
C LEU A 103 -10.76 -7.75 -0.43
N GLY A 104 -10.61 -7.76 -1.75
CA GLY A 104 -9.35 -8.09 -2.41
C GLY A 104 -8.22 -7.14 -2.00
N THR A 105 -8.52 -5.84 -1.92
CA THR A 105 -7.58 -4.82 -1.42
C THR A 105 -7.20 -5.08 0.03
N TRP A 106 -8.16 -5.41 0.89
CA TRP A 106 -7.93 -5.71 2.30
C TRP A 106 -7.06 -6.94 2.51
N VAL A 107 -7.34 -8.06 1.81
CA VAL A 107 -6.53 -9.28 1.90
C VAL A 107 -5.09 -9.00 1.49
N TYR A 108 -4.88 -8.36 0.34
CA TYR A 108 -3.53 -8.03 -0.13
C TYR A 108 -2.79 -7.13 0.86
N THR A 109 -3.44 -6.08 1.36
CA THR A 109 -2.79 -5.12 2.26
C THR A 109 -2.46 -5.71 3.63
N ARG A 110 -3.26 -6.67 4.12
CA ARG A 110 -2.99 -7.40 5.37
C ARG A 110 -1.74 -8.28 5.28
N GLU A 111 -1.59 -9.03 4.19
CA GLU A 111 -0.43 -9.91 3.97
C GLU A 111 0.87 -9.12 3.76
N HIS A 112 0.76 -7.88 3.24
CA HIS A 112 1.91 -7.04 2.89
C HIS A 112 2.18 -5.88 3.87
N TYR A 113 1.50 -5.83 5.02
CA TYR A 113 1.62 -4.76 6.03
C TYR A 113 1.47 -3.36 5.42
N MET A 114 0.50 -3.20 4.52
CA MET A 114 0.19 -1.93 3.88
C MET A 114 -1.04 -1.30 4.52
N SER A 115 -1.10 0.04 4.53
CA SER A 115 -2.31 0.75 4.92
C SER A 115 -3.46 0.45 3.96
N TRP A 116 -4.44 -0.34 4.43
CA TRP A 116 -5.58 -0.77 3.62
C TRP A 116 -6.41 0.42 3.12
N ARG A 117 -6.59 1.47 3.95
CA ARG A 117 -7.33 2.69 3.57
C ARG A 117 -6.66 3.42 2.41
N ARG A 118 -5.33 3.55 2.43
CA ARG A 118 -4.58 4.17 1.33
C ARG A 118 -4.71 3.37 0.04
N ALA A 119 -4.59 2.05 0.13
CA ALA A 119 -4.76 1.18 -1.03
C ALA A 119 -6.19 1.26 -1.57
N LEU A 120 -7.19 1.32 -0.69
CA LEU A 120 -8.60 1.39 -1.08
C LEU A 120 -8.96 2.75 -1.71
N ASP A 121 -8.38 3.85 -1.24
CA ASP A 121 -8.50 5.15 -1.90
C ASP A 121 -8.00 5.12 -3.35
N MET A 122 -7.05 4.24 -3.66
CA MET A 122 -6.56 4.04 -5.03
C MET A 122 -7.46 3.08 -5.83
N THR A 123 -7.89 1.96 -5.24
CA THR A 123 -8.59 0.90 -5.97
C THR A 123 -10.08 1.14 -6.13
N ALA A 124 -10.76 1.75 -5.16
CA ALA A 124 -12.22 1.95 -5.21
C ALA A 124 -12.66 2.87 -6.37
N PRO A 125 -12.07 4.06 -6.59
CA PRO A 125 -12.46 4.90 -7.73
C PRO A 125 -12.20 4.23 -9.07
N LEU A 126 -11.13 3.44 -9.16
CA LEU A 126 -10.79 2.68 -10.36
C LEU A 126 -11.75 1.51 -10.61
N ALA A 127 -12.23 0.85 -9.56
CA ALA A 127 -13.28 -0.15 -9.70
C ALA A 127 -14.60 0.46 -10.17
N MET A 128 -14.97 1.64 -9.66
CA MET A 128 -16.11 2.39 -10.16
C MET A 128 -15.96 2.73 -11.66
N LEU A 129 -14.77 3.20 -12.08
CA LEU A 129 -14.46 3.42 -13.49
C LEU A 129 -14.58 2.13 -14.32
N MET A 130 -14.06 1.01 -13.80
CA MET A 130 -14.14 -0.29 -14.46
C MET A 130 -15.60 -0.70 -14.73
N ILE A 131 -16.45 -0.58 -13.72
CA ILE A 131 -17.88 -0.88 -13.80
C ILE A 131 -18.55 0.05 -14.81
N THR A 132 -18.22 1.34 -14.77
CA THR A 132 -18.78 2.37 -15.67
C THR A 132 -18.47 2.06 -17.14
N ILE A 133 -17.20 1.76 -17.45
CA ILE A 133 -16.78 1.41 -18.82
C ILE A 133 -17.43 0.08 -19.25
N THR A 134 -17.51 -0.91 -18.35
CA THR A 134 -18.15 -2.20 -18.66
C THR A 134 -19.64 -2.04 -18.97
N ARG A 135 -20.33 -1.09 -18.31
CA ARG A 135 -21.74 -0.75 -18.60
C ARG A 135 -21.94 -0.23 -20.02
N ILE A 136 -20.96 0.44 -20.63
CA ILE A 136 -21.04 0.92 -22.03
C ILE A 136 -21.33 -0.24 -23.00
N GLY A 137 -20.70 -1.39 -22.80
CA GLY A 137 -20.94 -2.57 -23.64
C GLY A 137 -22.37 -3.10 -23.56
N ARG A 138 -23.06 -2.90 -22.42
CA ARG A 138 -24.49 -3.25 -22.25
C ARG A 138 -25.43 -2.17 -22.77
N ALA A 139 -25.01 -0.90 -22.70
CA ALA A 139 -25.82 0.27 -23.06
C ALA A 139 -26.24 0.28 -24.54
N MET A 140 -25.50 -0.42 -25.41
CA MET A 140 -25.88 -0.63 -26.81
C MET A 140 -27.24 -1.33 -26.94
N SER A 141 -27.58 -2.20 -25.98
CA SER A 141 -28.86 -2.93 -25.94
C SER A 141 -29.86 -2.40 -24.90
N ALA A 142 -29.49 -1.39 -24.11
CA ALA A 142 -30.27 -0.84 -23.01
C ALA A 142 -30.02 0.67 -22.89
N HIS A 143 -30.73 1.47 -23.70
CA HIS A 143 -30.46 2.90 -23.84
C HIS A 143 -30.62 3.72 -22.55
N THR A 144 -31.47 3.29 -21.62
CA THR A 144 -31.65 3.97 -20.32
C THR A 144 -30.38 3.95 -19.46
N LEU A 145 -29.45 3.03 -19.74
CA LEU A 145 -28.18 2.89 -19.02
C LEU A 145 -27.21 4.05 -19.26
N TRP A 146 -27.36 4.77 -20.38
CA TRP A 146 -26.50 5.92 -20.69
C TRP A 146 -26.54 7.01 -19.63
N PHE A 147 -27.69 7.22 -19.00
CA PHE A 147 -27.84 8.20 -17.91
C PHE A 147 -27.03 7.78 -16.67
N VAL A 148 -27.09 6.50 -16.32
CA VAL A 148 -26.31 5.93 -15.21
C VAL A 148 -24.81 6.05 -15.47
N ILE A 149 -24.38 5.71 -16.70
CA ILE A 149 -22.98 5.82 -17.13
C ILE A 149 -22.48 7.27 -17.03
N ALA A 150 -23.30 8.24 -17.47
CA ALA A 150 -22.93 9.65 -17.41
C ALA A 150 -22.75 10.12 -15.94
N LEU A 151 -23.67 9.74 -15.04
CA LEU A 151 -23.57 10.10 -13.63
C LEU A 151 -22.37 9.46 -12.93
N ASP A 152 -22.10 8.17 -13.16
CA ASP A 152 -20.91 7.52 -12.60
C ASP A 152 -19.62 8.14 -13.15
N PHE A 153 -19.58 8.48 -14.43
CA PHE A 153 -18.41 9.09 -15.04
C PHE A 153 -18.15 10.50 -14.48
N ILE A 154 -19.20 11.31 -14.29
CA ILE A 154 -19.10 12.62 -13.61
C ILE A 154 -18.59 12.42 -12.18
N GLY A 155 -19.17 11.47 -11.44
CA GLY A 155 -18.71 11.13 -10.09
C GLY A 155 -17.25 10.72 -10.06
N PHE A 156 -16.83 9.88 -11.01
CA PHE A 156 -15.42 9.48 -11.16
C PHE A 156 -14.52 10.69 -11.37
N LEU A 157 -14.87 11.61 -12.27
CA LEU A 157 -14.06 12.80 -12.51
C LEU A 157 -13.94 13.68 -11.26
N ILE A 158 -15.04 13.93 -10.56
CA ILE A 158 -15.04 14.72 -9.31
C ILE A 158 -14.17 14.03 -8.26
N ILE A 159 -14.39 12.74 -8.05
CA ILE A 159 -13.64 11.96 -7.05
C ILE A 159 -12.16 11.91 -7.43
N TRP A 160 -11.82 11.63 -8.68
CA TRP A 160 -10.44 11.44 -9.11
C TRP A 160 -9.63 12.74 -9.14
N PHE A 161 -10.22 13.86 -9.55
CA PHE A 161 -9.49 15.11 -9.74
C PHE A 161 -9.57 16.05 -8.53
N GLU A 162 -10.68 16.08 -7.80
CA GLU A 162 -10.84 16.94 -6.62
C GLU A 162 -10.61 16.21 -5.31
N ILE A 163 -11.11 14.98 -5.18
CA ILE A 163 -11.11 14.23 -3.91
C ILE A 163 -9.81 13.46 -3.69
N HIS A 164 -9.39 12.73 -4.71
CA HIS A 164 -8.24 11.82 -4.65
C HIS A 164 -6.90 12.54 -4.54
N ARG A 165 -6.83 13.83 -4.90
CA ARG A 165 -5.61 14.62 -4.71
C ARG A 165 -5.39 14.86 -3.21
N TYR A 166 -4.27 14.33 -2.70
CA TYR A 166 -3.79 14.62 -1.35
C TYR A 166 -3.72 16.14 -1.15
N ARG A 167 -4.58 16.65 -0.28
CA ARG A 167 -4.60 18.03 0.20
C ARG A 167 -4.59 17.99 1.73
N GLU A 168 -4.07 19.05 2.33
CA GLU A 168 -4.08 19.22 3.78
C GLU A 168 -5.51 19.09 4.33
N GLY A 169 -5.68 18.37 5.44
CA GLY A 169 -6.99 18.09 6.04
C GLY A 169 -7.70 16.81 5.55
N ARG A 170 -7.24 16.14 4.48
CA ARG A 170 -7.83 14.87 4.03
C ARG A 170 -7.35 13.67 4.83
N ARG A 171 -8.28 12.79 5.19
CA ARG A 171 -8.03 11.52 5.88
C ARG A 171 -7.94 10.34 4.90
N ARG A 172 -7.10 9.36 5.21
CA ARG A 172 -7.03 8.09 4.46
C ARG A 172 -8.37 7.36 4.55
N GLY A 173 -8.93 6.95 3.42
CA GLY A 173 -10.22 6.28 3.30
C GLY A 173 -11.34 7.19 2.80
N GLU A 174 -11.14 8.52 2.74
CA GLU A 174 -12.17 9.46 2.28
C GLU A 174 -12.54 9.28 0.81
N THR A 175 -11.55 9.05 -0.05
CA THR A 175 -11.78 8.85 -1.49
C THR A 175 -12.59 7.58 -1.70
N ALA A 176 -12.21 6.50 -1.00
CA ALA A 176 -12.95 5.25 -1.00
C ALA A 176 -14.39 5.45 -0.51
N ALA A 177 -14.58 6.04 0.67
CA ALA A 177 -15.91 6.27 1.25
C ALA A 177 -16.79 7.10 0.31
N THR A 178 -16.25 8.15 -0.29
CA THR A 178 -16.99 8.98 -1.25
C THR A 178 -17.36 8.20 -2.52
N THR A 179 -16.48 7.31 -2.98
CA THR A 179 -16.75 6.41 -4.10
C THR A 179 -17.91 5.47 -3.80
N PHE A 180 -17.91 4.82 -2.64
CA PHE A 180 -19.00 3.93 -2.24
C PHE A 180 -20.32 4.70 -2.07
N MET A 181 -20.29 5.90 -1.47
CA MET A 181 -21.47 6.75 -1.32
C MET A 181 -22.06 7.16 -2.67
N TRP A 182 -21.22 7.64 -3.59
CA TRP A 182 -21.65 8.06 -4.94
C TRP A 182 -22.23 6.87 -5.69
N PHE A 183 -21.47 5.77 -5.79
CA PHE A 183 -21.88 4.60 -6.55
C PHE A 183 -23.17 3.97 -5.99
N GLY A 184 -23.29 3.89 -4.66
CA GLY A 184 -24.50 3.42 -4.00
C GLY A 184 -25.71 4.30 -4.31
N LEU A 185 -25.54 5.63 -4.26
CA LEU A 185 -26.61 6.58 -4.55
C LEU A 185 -27.07 6.48 -6.00
N ILE A 186 -26.14 6.45 -6.95
CA ILE A 186 -26.48 6.30 -8.38
C ILE A 186 -27.14 4.95 -8.64
N SER A 187 -26.66 3.88 -8.00
CA SER A 187 -27.28 2.55 -8.13
C SER A 187 -28.71 2.54 -7.58
N PHE A 188 -28.95 3.21 -6.44
CA PHE A 188 -30.27 3.33 -5.84
C PHE A 188 -31.22 4.10 -6.77
N LEU A 189 -30.81 5.28 -7.25
CA LEU A 189 -31.60 6.08 -8.19
C LEU A 189 -31.88 5.32 -9.49
N ALA A 190 -30.87 4.63 -10.04
CA ALA A 190 -31.01 3.84 -11.25
C ALA A 190 -32.07 2.74 -11.11
N THR A 191 -32.20 2.12 -9.94
CA THR A 191 -33.24 1.11 -9.71
C THR A 191 -34.61 1.75 -9.46
N VAL A 192 -34.69 2.83 -8.67
CA VAL A 192 -35.96 3.55 -8.39
C VAL A 192 -36.59 4.09 -9.67
N PHE A 193 -35.79 4.71 -10.54
CA PHE A 193 -36.24 5.27 -11.82
C PHE A 193 -36.22 4.27 -12.98
N LYS A 194 -35.86 3.00 -12.72
CA LYS A 194 -35.76 1.92 -13.71
C LYS A 194 -34.83 2.28 -14.89
N TRP A 195 -33.78 3.08 -14.65
CA TRP A 195 -32.75 3.37 -15.65
C TRP A 195 -31.85 2.16 -15.91
N ASP A 196 -31.67 1.32 -14.91
CA ASP A 196 -31.09 -0.02 -15.04
C ASP A 196 -32.11 -1.00 -14.46
N VAL A 197 -32.78 -1.75 -15.33
CA VAL A 197 -33.83 -2.69 -14.93
C VAL A 197 -33.17 -3.80 -14.12
N ARG A 198 -33.42 -3.73 -12.82
CA ARG A 198 -32.78 -4.52 -11.77
C ARG A 198 -33.88 -5.05 -10.83
N GLY A 199 -33.62 -6.19 -10.19
CA GLY A 199 -34.60 -6.83 -9.32
C GLY A 199 -34.85 -6.01 -8.04
N THR A 200 -35.90 -6.34 -7.28
CA THR A 200 -36.23 -5.69 -6.00
C THR A 200 -35.08 -5.78 -4.97
N HIS A 201 -34.31 -6.87 -5.04
CA HIS A 201 -33.10 -7.08 -4.25
C HIS A 201 -32.02 -5.99 -4.47
N ASP A 202 -31.91 -5.48 -5.70
CA ASP A 202 -30.88 -4.52 -6.06
C ASP A 202 -31.15 -3.13 -5.44
N VAL A 203 -32.43 -2.79 -5.20
CA VAL A 203 -32.81 -1.57 -4.44
C VAL A 203 -32.28 -1.65 -3.01
N ILE A 204 -32.50 -2.79 -2.35
CA ILE A 204 -32.10 -3.01 -0.95
C ILE A 204 -30.58 -2.96 -0.85
N MET A 205 -29.87 -3.64 -1.74
CA MET A 205 -28.41 -3.65 -1.75
C MET A 205 -27.82 -2.27 -2.05
N ALA A 206 -28.40 -1.53 -3.00
CA ALA A 206 -27.96 -0.16 -3.28
C ALA A 206 -28.20 0.75 -2.06
N GLY A 207 -29.37 0.69 -1.41
CA GLY A 207 -29.66 1.44 -0.19
C GLY A 207 -28.71 1.12 0.95
N LEU A 208 -28.46 -0.17 1.22
CA LEU A 208 -27.50 -0.63 2.22
C LEU A 208 -26.08 -0.11 1.94
N SER A 209 -25.65 -0.14 0.67
CA SER A 209 -24.32 0.36 0.29
C SER A 209 -24.13 1.84 0.60
N VAL A 210 -25.17 2.67 0.40
CA VAL A 210 -25.14 4.10 0.76
C VAL A 210 -25.01 4.27 2.27
N VAL A 211 -25.82 3.56 3.05
CA VAL A 211 -25.81 3.65 4.52
C VAL A 211 -24.44 3.22 5.07
N VAL A 212 -23.91 2.09 4.61
CA VAL A 212 -22.60 1.59 5.04
C VAL A 212 -21.49 2.59 4.67
N ALA A 213 -21.53 3.15 3.47
CA ALA A 213 -20.54 4.14 3.03
C ALA A 213 -20.61 5.44 3.85
N LEU A 214 -21.82 5.91 4.17
CA LEU A 214 -22.05 7.08 5.01
C LEU A 214 -21.54 6.85 6.44
N LEU A 215 -21.88 5.70 7.04
CA LEU A 215 -21.37 5.32 8.36
C LEU A 215 -19.84 5.22 8.36
N GLY A 216 -19.25 4.66 7.30
CA GLY A 216 -17.80 4.63 7.11
C GLY A 216 -17.20 6.04 7.02
N TYR A 217 -17.82 6.95 6.28
CA TYR A 217 -17.39 8.35 6.19
C TYR A 217 -17.46 9.07 7.55
N ILE A 218 -18.56 8.91 8.28
CA ILE A 218 -18.72 9.47 9.64
C ILE A 218 -17.66 8.89 10.59
N TYR A 219 -17.44 7.58 10.53
CA TYR A 219 -16.41 6.90 11.32
C TYR A 219 -15.02 7.51 11.07
N LEU A 220 -14.65 7.71 9.80
CA LEU A 220 -13.36 8.30 9.42
C LEU A 220 -13.15 9.69 10.01
N HIS A 221 -14.20 10.48 10.21
CA HIS A 221 -14.10 11.86 10.72
C HIS A 221 -14.28 11.97 12.23
N THR A 222 -14.88 10.97 12.86
CA THR A 222 -15.13 10.93 14.31
C THR A 222 -14.03 10.21 15.08
N HIS A 223 -13.27 9.32 14.43
CA HIS A 223 -12.22 8.54 15.06
C HIS A 223 -10.81 9.11 14.81
N PRO A 224 -9.82 8.80 15.66
CA PRO A 224 -8.44 9.21 15.46
C PRO A 224 -7.87 8.66 14.14
N LEU A 225 -6.90 9.37 13.58
CA LEU A 225 -6.15 8.90 12.41
C LEU A 225 -5.37 7.63 12.75
N ASP A 226 -5.36 6.65 11.84
CA ASP A 226 -4.42 5.53 11.91
C ASP A 226 -3.00 6.11 11.75
N LYS A 227 -2.26 6.21 12.86
CA LYS A 227 -0.92 6.79 12.88
C LYS A 227 0.08 5.82 12.24
N PRO A 228 0.92 6.27 11.29
CA PRO A 228 1.96 5.41 10.71
C PRO A 228 3.00 5.05 11.77
N VAL A 229 3.66 3.90 11.59
CA VAL A 229 4.87 3.58 12.34
C VAL A 229 6.01 4.48 11.88
N ILE A 230 6.78 5.03 12.82
CA ILE A 230 7.99 5.81 12.52
C ILE A 230 9.22 4.99 12.93
N LEU A 231 10.05 4.66 11.94
CA LEU A 231 11.29 3.92 12.15
C LEU A 231 12.49 4.85 11.99
N PHE A 232 13.31 4.94 13.03
CA PHE A 232 14.52 5.74 13.07
C PHE A 232 15.76 4.87 12.83
N ASP A 233 16.78 5.43 12.17
CA ASP A 233 18.16 4.94 12.39
C ASP A 233 18.69 5.54 13.71
N LEU A 234 19.81 5.02 14.21
CA LEU A 234 20.43 5.50 15.43
C LEU A 234 21.60 6.45 15.12
N ASP A 235 22.69 5.91 14.57
CA ASP A 235 23.89 6.65 14.18
C ASP A 235 23.59 7.69 13.09
N GLY A 236 23.89 8.97 13.36
CA GLY A 236 23.67 10.06 12.40
C GLY A 236 22.20 10.44 12.18
N THR A 237 21.29 9.92 12.99
CA THR A 237 19.85 10.29 12.99
C THR A 237 19.39 10.74 14.37
N LEU A 238 19.48 9.86 15.38
CA LEU A 238 19.13 10.22 16.77
C LEU A 238 20.34 10.72 17.54
N MET A 239 21.52 10.11 17.29
CA MET A 239 22.78 10.45 17.96
C MET A 239 23.86 10.91 16.97
N ASP A 240 24.61 11.93 17.38
CA ASP A 240 25.83 12.38 16.72
C ASP A 240 27.00 11.48 17.12
N SER A 241 27.27 10.49 16.28
CA SER A 241 28.37 9.54 16.46
C SER A 241 29.58 9.83 15.57
N ARG A 242 29.61 10.99 14.90
CA ARG A 242 30.64 11.31 13.90
C ARG A 242 32.05 11.22 14.46
N ARG A 243 32.26 11.78 15.65
CA ARG A 243 33.56 11.77 16.32
C ARG A 243 34.02 10.35 16.64
N MET A 244 33.15 9.52 17.22
CA MET A 244 33.46 8.10 17.48
C MET A 244 33.86 7.36 16.19
N VAL A 245 33.10 7.52 15.09
CA VAL A 245 33.41 6.85 13.81
C VAL A 245 34.79 7.24 13.30
N LEU A 246 35.15 8.53 13.37
CA LEU A 246 36.48 9.00 12.97
C LEU A 246 37.59 8.44 13.86
N LEU A 247 37.37 8.34 15.18
CA LEU A 247 38.32 7.76 16.11
C LEU A 247 38.52 6.26 15.83
N CYS A 248 37.44 5.52 15.58
CA CYS A 248 37.50 4.11 15.21
C CYS A 248 38.31 3.91 13.93
N PHE A 249 38.00 4.60 12.82
CA PHE A 249 38.78 4.46 11.59
C PHE A 249 40.23 4.97 11.76
N GLY A 250 40.45 6.03 12.53
CA GLY A 250 41.78 6.51 12.87
C GLY A 250 42.64 5.44 13.57
N TYR A 251 42.05 4.63 14.44
CA TYR A 251 42.70 3.46 15.04
C TYR A 251 43.14 2.44 13.97
N PHE A 252 42.28 2.08 13.02
CA PHE A 252 42.64 1.16 11.92
C PHE A 252 43.73 1.74 11.01
N PHE A 253 43.69 3.02 10.69
CA PHE A 253 44.74 3.66 9.89
C PHE A 253 46.09 3.72 10.60
N LYS A 254 46.12 3.84 11.93
CA LYS A 254 47.35 3.71 12.72
C LYS A 254 47.88 2.29 12.73
N LYS A 255 47.00 1.28 12.76
CA LYS A 255 47.36 -0.13 12.90
C LYS A 255 47.79 -0.79 11.58
N TYR A 256 47.07 -0.50 10.49
CA TYR A 256 47.22 -1.22 9.21
C TYR A 256 47.74 -0.33 8.05
N SER A 257 48.01 0.95 8.32
CA SER A 257 48.49 1.88 7.30
C SER A 257 49.29 3.02 7.98
N ASN A 258 49.08 4.25 7.54
CA ASN A 258 49.56 5.46 8.19
C ASN A 258 48.37 6.39 8.47
N ILE A 259 48.33 7.03 9.63
CA ILE A 259 47.27 7.99 9.98
C ILE A 259 47.14 9.14 8.97
N LYS A 260 48.25 9.54 8.33
CA LYS A 260 48.25 10.55 7.25
C LYS A 260 47.44 10.12 6.02
N ASN A 261 47.23 8.81 5.83
CA ASN A 261 46.42 8.28 4.74
C ASN A 261 44.91 8.38 5.01
N PHE A 262 44.48 8.75 6.23
CA PHE A 262 43.08 9.01 6.56
C PHE A 262 42.70 10.46 6.22
N THR A 263 42.79 10.78 4.93
CA THR A 263 42.51 12.11 4.38
C THR A 263 41.05 12.52 4.60
N ILE A 264 40.75 13.82 4.46
CA ILE A 264 39.39 14.36 4.58
C ILE A 264 38.42 13.63 3.63
N ASP A 265 38.86 13.28 2.42
CA ASP A 265 38.02 12.54 1.47
C ASP A 265 37.65 11.15 2.00
N LYS A 266 38.61 10.41 2.59
CA LYS A 266 38.31 9.12 3.22
C LYS A 266 37.44 9.27 4.46
N GLN A 267 37.65 10.31 5.26
CA GLN A 267 36.81 10.66 6.40
C GLN A 267 35.37 10.96 5.98
N ARG A 268 35.14 11.58 4.82
CA ARG A 268 33.79 11.78 4.28
C ARG A 268 33.20 10.46 3.80
N LYS A 269 33.98 9.62 3.11
CA LYS A 269 33.53 8.33 2.57
C LYS A 269 32.99 7.38 3.64
N VAL A 270 33.59 7.32 4.85
CA VAL A 270 33.13 6.39 5.91
C VAL A 270 31.68 6.62 6.36
N PHE A 271 31.14 7.83 6.15
CA PHE A 271 29.75 8.14 6.50
C PHE A 271 28.75 7.82 5.38
N ILE A 272 29.22 7.57 4.16
CA ILE A 272 28.38 7.39 2.97
C ILE A 272 28.31 5.91 2.58
N GLN A 273 29.39 5.15 2.82
CA GLN A 273 29.51 3.77 2.36
C GLN A 273 29.37 2.76 3.51
N PRO A 274 28.88 1.53 3.23
CA PRO A 274 28.83 0.48 4.24
C PRO A 274 30.20 0.18 4.85
N LEU A 275 30.22 -0.22 6.13
CA LEU A 275 31.45 -0.50 6.90
C LEU A 275 32.42 -1.44 6.17
N ARG A 276 31.92 -2.59 5.70
CA ARG A 276 32.74 -3.59 4.99
C ARG A 276 33.28 -3.06 3.65
N THR A 277 32.50 -2.23 2.95
CA THR A 277 32.95 -1.57 1.72
C THR A 277 34.11 -0.62 2.00
N SER A 278 34.03 0.16 3.10
CA SER A 278 35.13 1.01 3.54
C SER A 278 36.40 0.21 3.82
N PHE A 279 36.29 -0.92 4.52
CA PHE A 279 37.47 -1.74 4.84
C PHE A 279 38.13 -2.35 3.62
N LYS A 280 37.34 -2.88 2.67
CA LYS A 280 37.89 -3.39 1.40
C LYS A 280 38.62 -2.31 0.59
N GLU A 281 38.09 -1.09 0.56
CA GLU A 281 38.73 0.01 -0.16
C GLU A 281 39.99 0.51 0.54
N PHE A 282 39.95 0.67 1.86
CA PHE A 282 41.03 1.34 2.59
C PHE A 282 42.17 0.40 3.01
N PHE A 283 41.87 -0.89 3.19
CA PHE A 283 42.80 -1.91 3.63
C PHE A 283 42.60 -3.20 2.81
N PRO A 284 42.86 -3.16 1.48
CA PRO A 284 42.54 -4.28 0.57
C PRO A 284 43.29 -5.58 0.91
N GLU A 285 44.45 -5.48 1.58
CA GLU A 285 45.26 -6.61 2.02
C GLU A 285 44.73 -7.31 3.29
N GLN A 286 43.68 -6.77 3.92
CA GLN A 286 43.11 -7.28 5.16
C GLN A 286 41.75 -7.93 4.93
N ASP A 287 41.41 -8.90 5.77
CA ASP A 287 40.08 -9.51 5.77
C ASP A 287 39.04 -8.53 6.33
N ASP A 288 38.15 -8.05 5.46
CA ASP A 288 37.14 -7.05 5.80
C ASP A 288 36.10 -7.53 6.83
N ALA A 289 35.86 -8.85 6.92
CA ALA A 289 34.96 -9.41 7.92
C ALA A 289 35.60 -9.34 9.32
N LYS A 290 36.89 -9.69 9.42
CA LYS A 290 37.66 -9.57 10.67
C LYS A 290 37.82 -8.12 11.11
N LEU A 291 38.12 -7.21 10.18
CA LEU A 291 38.18 -5.78 10.51
C LEU A 291 36.83 -5.25 11.00
N ALA A 292 35.72 -5.71 10.42
CA ALA A 292 34.38 -5.33 10.88
C ALA A 292 34.06 -5.84 12.29
N GLU A 293 34.56 -7.01 12.67
CA GLU A 293 34.46 -7.52 14.04
C GLU A 293 35.31 -6.70 15.01
N GLU A 294 36.59 -6.46 14.68
CA GLU A 294 37.47 -5.63 15.50
C GLU A 294 36.91 -4.21 15.65
N TYR A 295 36.31 -3.65 14.59
CA TYR A 295 35.68 -2.33 14.64
C TYR A 295 34.55 -2.31 15.65
N ARG A 296 33.70 -3.35 15.68
CA ARG A 296 32.60 -3.44 16.64
C ARG A 296 33.12 -3.55 18.07
N THR A 297 34.18 -4.33 18.30
CA THR A 297 34.83 -4.42 19.61
C THR A 297 35.41 -3.08 20.07
N TYR A 298 36.14 -2.40 19.20
CA TYR A 298 36.71 -1.09 19.53
C TYR A 298 35.62 -0.02 19.69
N GLN A 299 34.59 -0.05 18.85
CA GLN A 299 33.42 0.81 18.96
C GLN A 299 32.69 0.62 20.29
N ALA A 300 32.60 -0.60 20.81
CA ALA A 300 31.98 -0.87 22.10
C ALA A 300 32.73 -0.20 23.27
N SER A 301 34.03 0.06 23.14
CA SER A 301 34.80 0.80 24.16
C SER A 301 34.40 2.26 24.34
N PHE A 302 33.65 2.83 23.37
CA PHE A 302 33.07 4.16 23.46
C PHE A 302 31.72 4.19 24.19
N SER A 303 31.19 3.04 24.60
CA SER A 303 29.99 3.02 25.45
C SER A 303 30.25 3.87 26.70
N TRP A 304 29.29 4.71 27.08
CA TRP A 304 29.41 5.65 28.20
C TRP A 304 30.42 6.80 28.00
N SER A 305 31.01 6.95 26.81
CA SER A 305 31.84 8.10 26.47
C SER A 305 31.00 9.34 26.12
N ASN A 306 31.61 10.52 26.29
CA ASN A 306 31.07 11.81 25.85
C ASN A 306 31.37 12.10 24.36
N ASP A 307 31.98 11.16 23.63
CA ASP A 307 32.27 11.30 22.20
C ASP A 307 31.03 11.07 21.31
N VAL A 308 29.91 10.66 21.93
CA VAL A 308 28.61 10.47 21.27
C VAL A 308 27.55 11.20 22.10
N THR A 309 26.75 12.03 21.44
CA THR A 309 25.68 12.81 22.06
C THR A 309 24.40 12.68 21.25
N LEU A 310 23.24 13.00 21.81
CA LEU A 310 22.02 13.14 21.02
C LEU A 310 22.10 14.40 20.15
N PHE A 311 21.46 14.38 18.98
CA PHE A 311 21.21 15.63 18.28
C PHE A 311 20.27 16.53 19.10
N PRO A 312 20.35 17.87 18.93
CA PRO A 312 19.45 18.79 19.60
C PRO A 312 17.98 18.43 19.33
N HIS A 313 17.13 18.54 20.35
CA HIS A 313 15.69 18.26 20.30
C HIS A 313 15.31 16.79 20.00
N THR A 314 16.26 15.84 19.92
CA THR A 314 15.92 14.43 19.67
C THR A 314 14.96 13.89 20.73
N GLU A 315 15.21 14.14 22.02
CA GLU A 315 14.34 13.64 23.09
C GLU A 315 12.96 14.28 23.06
N GLU A 316 12.88 15.60 22.84
CA GLU A 316 11.62 16.36 22.70
C GLU A 316 10.77 15.78 21.56
N VAL A 317 11.35 15.62 20.36
CA VAL A 317 10.64 15.05 19.21
C VAL A 317 10.18 13.61 19.47
N LEU A 318 11.00 12.78 20.10
CA LEU A 318 10.61 11.41 20.45
C LEU A 318 9.49 11.38 21.48
N HIS A 319 9.54 12.27 22.46
CA HIS A 319 8.49 12.43 23.48
C HIS A 319 7.18 12.85 22.85
N ASP A 320 7.18 13.92 22.04
CA ASP A 320 5.98 14.45 21.39
C ASP A 320 5.32 13.38 20.50
N LEU A 321 6.11 12.65 19.70
CA LEU A 321 5.59 11.58 18.85
C LEU A 321 5.01 10.42 19.68
N TRP A 322 5.66 10.06 20.79
CA TRP A 322 5.18 9.00 21.67
C TRP A 322 3.91 9.41 22.42
N GLU A 323 3.85 10.64 22.94
CA GLU A 323 2.68 11.21 23.62
C GLU A 323 1.49 11.32 22.66
N ASP A 324 1.76 11.68 21.41
CA ASP A 324 0.79 11.63 20.32
C ASP A 324 0.32 10.19 20.01
N GLY A 325 0.98 9.15 20.50
CA GLY A 325 0.59 7.76 20.26
C GLY A 325 1.06 7.20 18.91
N TYR A 326 2.15 7.74 18.34
CA TYR A 326 2.86 7.06 17.27
C TYR A 326 3.60 5.84 17.82
N LYS A 327 3.59 4.74 17.08
CA LYS A 327 4.50 3.63 17.34
C LYS A 327 5.88 3.95 16.79
N LEU A 328 6.89 3.83 17.62
CA LEU A 328 8.26 4.20 17.29
C LEU A 328 9.14 2.95 17.28
N GLY A 329 10.06 2.87 16.32
CA GLY A 329 11.03 1.77 16.27
C GLY A 329 12.41 2.23 15.81
N ILE A 330 13.42 1.42 16.10
CA ILE A 330 14.79 1.61 15.64
C ILE A 330 15.17 0.52 14.64
N VAL A 331 15.78 0.92 13.52
CA VAL A 331 16.37 0.01 12.52
C VAL A 331 17.78 0.49 12.19
N SER A 332 18.77 -0.15 12.82
CA SER A 332 20.17 0.29 12.72
C SER A 332 21.11 -0.77 12.16
N SER A 333 22.25 -0.30 11.62
CA SER A 333 23.36 -1.16 11.18
C SER A 333 24.24 -1.64 12.34
N ARG A 334 23.99 -1.16 13.57
CA ARG A 334 24.63 -1.63 14.81
C ARG A 334 24.07 -2.98 15.23
N LEU A 335 24.80 -3.69 16.10
CA LEU A 335 24.25 -4.85 16.80
C LEU A 335 23.17 -4.41 17.80
N THR A 336 22.18 -5.27 18.03
CA THR A 336 21.02 -5.02 18.93
C THR A 336 21.48 -4.60 20.32
N GLU A 337 22.38 -5.35 20.94
CA GLU A 337 22.92 -5.04 22.26
C GLU A 337 23.58 -3.65 22.33
N SER A 338 24.23 -3.25 21.23
CA SER A 338 24.85 -1.93 21.16
C SER A 338 23.80 -0.82 21.05
N CYS A 339 22.71 -1.02 20.29
CA CYS A 339 21.58 -0.09 20.29
C CYS A 339 21.02 0.05 21.71
N ASP A 340 20.73 -1.06 22.39
CA ASP A 340 20.13 -1.08 23.73
C ASP A 340 21.04 -0.43 24.79
N SER A 341 22.37 -0.56 24.64
CA SER A 341 23.34 0.12 25.49
C SER A 341 23.22 1.65 25.37
N TRP A 342 23.20 2.18 24.15
CA TRP A 342 23.06 3.62 23.90
C TRP A 342 21.72 4.18 24.34
N LEU A 343 20.62 3.44 24.08
CA LEU A 343 19.29 3.85 24.54
C LEU A 343 19.22 3.95 26.06
N ARG A 344 19.84 3.01 26.79
CA ARG A 344 19.96 3.07 28.25
C ARG A 344 20.80 4.25 28.71
N GLN A 345 21.94 4.51 28.06
CA GLN A 345 22.81 5.63 28.39
C GLN A 345 22.10 6.98 28.20
N PHE A 346 21.37 7.14 27.10
CA PHE A 346 20.58 8.35 26.80
C PHE A 346 19.20 8.36 27.46
N LYS A 347 18.84 7.32 28.23
CA LYS A 347 17.55 7.17 28.91
C LYS A 347 16.34 7.27 27.96
N LEU A 348 16.47 6.79 26.72
CA LEU A 348 15.39 6.76 25.74
C LEU A 348 14.59 5.46 25.86
N SER A 349 13.30 5.57 26.18
CA SER A 349 12.39 4.42 26.38
C SER A 349 11.12 4.46 25.52
N TYR A 350 11.14 5.22 24.42
CA TYR A 350 9.96 5.49 23.58
C TYR A 350 9.68 4.45 22.49
N PHE A 351 10.55 3.44 22.32
CA PHE A 351 10.53 2.55 21.16
C PHE A 351 9.85 1.20 21.46
N ASP A 352 8.87 0.85 20.63
CA ASP A 352 8.17 -0.45 20.65
C ASP A 352 9.04 -1.60 20.13
N VAL A 353 10.00 -1.29 19.25
CA VAL A 353 10.91 -2.28 18.67
C VAL A 353 12.30 -1.71 18.42
N VAL A 354 13.33 -2.51 18.72
CA VAL A 354 14.72 -2.23 18.35
C VAL A 354 15.23 -3.37 17.48
N VAL A 355 15.60 -3.04 16.23
CA VAL A 355 16.11 -3.97 15.23
C VAL A 355 17.56 -3.63 14.91
N GLY A 356 18.47 -4.42 15.46
CA GLY A 356 19.90 -4.41 15.12
C GLY A 356 20.21 -5.25 13.89
N ARG A 357 21.43 -5.09 13.35
CA ARG A 357 21.94 -5.76 12.16
C ARG A 357 21.93 -7.29 12.27
N ASP A 358 22.05 -7.82 13.47
CA ASP A 358 22.06 -9.25 13.81
C ASP A 358 20.68 -9.93 13.73
N GLN A 359 19.58 -9.16 13.62
CA GLN A 359 18.22 -9.72 13.61
C GLN A 359 17.67 -10.06 12.21
N TYR A 360 18.44 -9.81 11.14
CA TYR A 360 17.99 -10.02 9.76
C TYR A 360 19.15 -10.38 8.82
N ASP A 361 18.88 -11.09 7.73
CA ASP A 361 19.96 -11.65 6.90
C ASP A 361 20.69 -10.60 6.07
N LYS A 362 19.94 -9.83 5.26
CA LYS A 362 20.50 -8.92 4.26
C LYS A 362 20.68 -7.50 4.82
N ALA A 363 21.93 -7.05 4.90
CA ALA A 363 22.32 -5.71 5.37
C ALA A 363 21.70 -4.57 4.54
N LYS A 364 21.67 -3.36 5.11
CA LYS A 364 21.39 -2.12 4.36
C LYS A 364 22.32 -2.08 3.11
N PRO A 365 21.82 -1.70 1.91
CA PRO A 365 20.56 -1.00 1.63
C PRO A 365 19.33 -1.91 1.42
N SER A 366 19.41 -3.21 1.73
CA SER A 366 18.24 -4.09 1.70
C SER A 366 17.13 -3.60 2.65
N PRO A 367 15.84 -3.68 2.26
CA PRO A 367 14.72 -3.32 3.13
C PRO A 367 14.44 -4.35 4.25
N ALA A 368 15.22 -5.43 4.34
CA ALA A 368 14.97 -6.54 5.26
C ALA A 368 14.78 -6.12 6.72
N GLY A 369 15.61 -5.20 7.23
CA GLY A 369 15.49 -4.69 8.61
C GLY A 369 14.19 -3.92 8.86
N ILE A 370 13.76 -3.11 7.87
CA ILE A 370 12.49 -2.36 7.94
C ILE A 370 11.31 -3.33 7.94
N LEU A 371 11.29 -4.29 7.01
CA LEU A 371 10.23 -5.30 6.93
C LEU A 371 10.15 -6.16 8.19
N TYR A 372 11.31 -6.48 8.78
CA TYR A 372 11.38 -7.21 10.03
C TYR A 372 10.80 -6.39 11.20
N ALA A 373 11.08 -5.09 11.27
CA ALA A 373 10.47 -4.20 12.26
C ALA A 373 8.95 -4.12 12.10
N CYS A 374 8.45 -3.90 10.88
CA CYS A 374 7.01 -3.89 10.57
C CYS A 374 6.33 -5.21 10.97
N LYS A 375 6.97 -6.35 10.68
CA LYS A 375 6.47 -7.68 11.07
C LYS A 375 6.37 -7.83 12.60
N ARG A 376 7.36 -7.33 13.35
CA ARG A 376 7.33 -7.37 14.83
C ARG A 376 6.25 -6.46 15.41
N LEU A 377 6.02 -5.31 14.80
CA LEU A 377 4.98 -4.36 15.19
C LEU A 377 3.58 -4.75 14.71
N LYS A 378 3.50 -5.70 13.75
CA LYS A 378 2.28 -6.11 13.02
C LYS A 378 1.61 -4.94 12.28
N GLU A 379 2.38 -3.91 11.94
CA GLU A 379 1.93 -2.66 11.33
C GLU A 379 3.01 -2.12 10.39
N GLY A 380 2.61 -1.37 9.36
CA GLY A 380 3.51 -0.84 8.32
C GLY A 380 2.97 0.38 7.57
#